data_AF-A0A7V9PGK2-F1
#
_entry.id   AF-A0A7V9PGK2-F1
#
_cell.length_a   1.000
_cell.length_b   1.000
_cell.length_c   1.000
_cell.angle_alpha   90.00
_cell.angle_beta   90.00
_cell.angle_gamma   90.00
#
_symmetry.space_group_name_H-M   'P 1'
#
loop_
_entity.id
_entity.type
_entity.pdbx_description
1 polymer ?
#
loop_
_entity_poly.entity_id
_entity_poly.type
_entity_poly.pdbx_seq_one_letter_code
_entity_poly.pdbx_strand_id
1 'polypeptide(L)'
;PRTDRAIARTAGIVRIRDGAVARTEFSSSTGGWSAGGVFPPVEDLADATPSNPNHDWTARVPAASIEAAYGRGQLLGVKVVSRNGLGDWGGRALQVRVNLTGGTVLVTGDEFRSRFALKSNWFRVRR
;
A
#
# COMPACT_ATOMS: atom_id res chain seq x y z
N PRO A 1 -22.74 -19.65 -8.85
CA PRO A 1 -24.00 -19.80 -8.08
C PRO A 1 -24.10 -18.93 -6.82
N ARG A 2 -23.09 -18.87 -5.93
CA ARG A 2 -23.17 -18.00 -4.72
C ARG A 2 -23.09 -16.50 -5.06
N THR A 3 -22.27 -16.13 -6.04
CA THR A 3 -22.12 -14.77 -6.57
C THR A 3 -23.39 -14.28 -7.29
N ASP A 4 -23.99 -15.14 -8.13
CA ASP A 4 -25.19 -14.80 -8.91
C ASP A 4 -26.36 -14.42 -7.99
N ARG A 5 -26.53 -15.17 -6.90
CA ARG A 5 -27.54 -14.88 -5.88
C ARG A 5 -27.28 -13.55 -5.15
N ALA A 6 -26.01 -13.20 -4.91
CA ALA A 6 -25.66 -11.93 -4.29
C ALA A 6 -26.02 -10.76 -5.21
N ILE A 7 -25.66 -10.86 -6.49
CA ILE A 7 -25.98 -9.87 -7.53
C ILE A 7 -27.50 -9.66 -7.62
N ALA A 8 -28.27 -10.74 -7.75
CA ALA A 8 -29.72 -10.67 -7.85
C ALA A 8 -30.37 -10.00 -6.63
N ARG A 9 -29.86 -10.26 -5.43
CA ARG A 9 -30.35 -9.65 -4.18
C ARG A 9 -30.00 -8.17 -4.03
N THR A 10 -28.97 -7.69 -4.73
CA THR A 10 -28.53 -6.29 -4.68
C THR A 10 -28.77 -5.58 -6.01
N ALA A 11 -29.69 -6.07 -6.84
CA ALA A 11 -30.00 -5.46 -8.13
C ALA A 11 -30.44 -4.00 -7.96
N GLY A 12 -29.81 -3.09 -8.72
CA GLY A 12 -30.12 -1.66 -8.66
C GLY A 12 -29.64 -0.93 -7.40
N ILE A 13 -29.03 -1.62 -6.43
CA ILE A 13 -28.54 -0.99 -5.20
C ILE A 13 -27.17 -0.36 -5.48
N VAL A 14 -27.08 0.96 -5.26
CA VAL A 14 -25.84 1.73 -5.33
C VAL A 14 -25.59 2.45 -4.01
N ARG A 15 -24.34 2.88 -3.78
CA ARG A 15 -24.01 3.78 -2.68
C ARG A 15 -24.08 5.22 -3.18
N ILE A 16 -24.83 6.05 -2.47
CA ILE A 16 -25.01 7.48 -2.78
C ILE A 16 -24.35 8.29 -1.67
N ARG A 17 -23.68 9.38 -2.05
CA ARG A 17 -23.16 10.41 -1.15
C ARG A 17 -23.44 11.77 -1.78
N ASP A 18 -23.96 12.71 -0.98
CA ASP A 18 -24.23 14.08 -1.41
C ASP A 18 -25.08 14.15 -2.71
N GLY A 19 -26.07 13.24 -2.82
CA GLY A 19 -26.97 13.14 -3.96
C GLY A 19 -26.39 12.49 -5.22
N ALA A 20 -25.13 12.06 -5.22
CA ALA A 20 -24.45 11.44 -6.36
C ALA A 20 -23.98 10.01 -6.06
N VAL A 21 -23.80 9.20 -7.12
CA VAL A 21 -23.20 7.86 -6.98
C VAL A 21 -21.79 8.00 -6.43
N ALA A 22 -21.54 7.33 -5.31
CA ALA A 22 -20.26 7.38 -4.62
C ALA A 22 -19.23 6.47 -5.29
N ARG A 23 -17.96 6.88 -5.26
CA ARG A 23 -16.84 5.96 -5.51
C ARG A 23 -16.77 4.94 -4.37
N THR A 24 -16.83 3.66 -4.70
CA THR A 24 -16.77 2.54 -3.74
C THR A 24 -15.50 1.72 -3.98
N GLU A 25 -14.35 2.35 -3.78
CA GLU A 25 -13.05 1.70 -3.92
C GLU A 25 -12.88 0.62 -2.83
N PHE A 26 -12.32 -0.52 -3.22
CA PHE A 26 -12.07 -1.66 -2.33
C PHE A 26 -10.69 -2.26 -2.61
N SER A 27 -10.14 -2.95 -1.62
CA SER A 27 -8.82 -3.59 -1.69
C SER A 27 -8.84 -4.96 -1.04
N SER A 28 -7.86 -5.81 -1.38
CA SER A 28 -7.73 -7.14 -0.78
C SER A 28 -7.37 -7.14 0.70
N SER A 29 -6.66 -6.10 1.17
CA SER A 29 -6.30 -5.88 2.56
C SER A 29 -5.90 -4.42 2.75
N THR A 30 -6.18 -3.86 3.92
CA THR A 30 -5.90 -2.47 4.28
C THR A 30 -4.61 -2.32 5.09
N GLY A 31 -4.07 -3.39 5.66
CA GLY A 31 -2.98 -3.31 6.64
C GLY A 31 -3.43 -2.76 7.99
N GLY A 32 -4.73 -2.79 8.27
CA GLY A 32 -5.38 -2.29 9.50
C GLY A 32 -6.00 -0.89 9.38
N TRP A 33 -5.71 -0.12 8.33
CA TRP A 33 -6.38 1.18 8.06
C TRP A 33 -6.58 1.42 6.56
N SER A 34 -7.75 1.95 6.20
CA SER A 34 -8.00 2.37 4.82
C SER A 34 -7.04 3.49 4.40
N ALA A 35 -6.72 3.56 3.10
CA ALA A 35 -5.72 4.51 2.60
C ALA A 35 -6.16 5.98 2.70
N GLY A 36 -7.46 6.23 2.84
CA GLY A 36 -8.05 7.57 2.76
C GLY A 36 -8.18 8.06 1.32
N GLY A 37 -8.29 9.38 1.13
CA GLY A 37 -8.49 10.05 -0.16
C GLY A 37 -9.77 10.88 -0.16
N VAL A 38 -10.70 10.59 -1.07
CA VAL A 38 -12.03 11.22 -1.10
C VAL A 38 -12.81 10.97 0.20
N PHE A 39 -12.53 9.85 0.85
CA PHE A 39 -13.02 9.53 2.19
C PHE A 39 -11.86 9.62 3.18
N PRO A 40 -12.09 10.13 4.41
CA PRO A 40 -11.10 10.04 5.47
C PRO A 40 -10.66 8.58 5.69
N PRO A 41 -9.40 8.34 6.08
CA PRO A 41 -8.96 7.01 6.46
C PRO A 41 -9.72 6.55 7.71
N VAL A 42 -10.04 5.27 7.77
CA VAL A 42 -10.78 4.63 8.88
C VAL A 42 -10.04 3.35 9.27
N GLU A 43 -10.00 3.07 10.56
CA GLU A 43 -9.46 1.83 11.10
C GLU A 43 -10.27 0.63 10.61
N ASP A 44 -9.57 -0.42 10.19
CA ASP A 44 -10.15 -1.65 9.68
C ASP A 44 -9.81 -2.81 10.60
N LEU A 45 -10.61 -2.93 11.66
CA LEU A 45 -10.48 -3.97 12.68
C LEU A 45 -10.70 -5.39 12.14
N ALA A 46 -11.24 -5.52 10.92
CA ALA A 46 -11.51 -6.81 10.28
C ALA A 46 -10.38 -7.25 9.33
N ASP A 47 -9.33 -6.46 9.16
CA ASP A 47 -8.23 -6.77 8.24
C ASP A 47 -7.29 -7.84 8.80
N ALA A 48 -6.91 -7.71 10.08
CA ALA A 48 -5.96 -8.59 10.76
C ALA A 48 -6.62 -9.91 11.22
N THR A 49 -7.01 -10.75 10.26
CA THR A 49 -7.66 -12.04 10.51
C THR A 49 -6.86 -13.20 9.93
N PRO A 50 -6.94 -14.42 10.51
CA PRO A 50 -6.22 -15.58 9.99
C PRO A 50 -6.56 -15.94 8.54
N SER A 51 -7.76 -15.57 8.05
CA SER A 51 -8.18 -15.80 6.67
C SER A 51 -7.66 -14.77 5.67
N ASN A 52 -7.01 -13.70 6.12
CA ASN A 52 -6.42 -12.68 5.25
C ASN A 52 -4.91 -12.89 5.07
N PRO A 53 -4.45 -13.52 3.98
CA PRO A 53 -3.02 -13.77 3.73
C PRO A 53 -2.27 -12.51 3.23
N ASN A 54 -2.93 -11.35 3.22
CA ASN A 54 -2.37 -10.11 2.69
C ASN A 54 -2.10 -9.04 3.75
N HIS A 55 -2.61 -9.21 4.98
CA HIS A 55 -2.31 -8.32 6.10
C HIS A 55 -0.80 -8.30 6.37
N ASP A 56 -0.24 -9.48 6.62
CA ASP A 56 1.19 -9.69 6.73
C ASP A 56 1.77 -10.19 5.42
N TRP A 57 2.85 -9.55 4.97
CA TRP A 57 3.58 -9.98 3.79
C TRP A 57 5.06 -9.62 3.89
N THR A 58 5.87 -10.31 3.09
CA THR A 58 7.29 -10.02 2.93
C THR A 58 7.64 -10.14 1.46
N ALA A 59 8.51 -9.25 0.98
CA ALA A 59 9.08 -9.30 -0.36
C ALA A 59 10.60 -9.15 -0.26
N ARG A 60 11.33 -9.86 -1.12
CA ARG A 60 12.78 -9.70 -1.27
C ARG A 60 13.05 -8.84 -2.49
N VAL A 61 13.68 -7.70 -2.29
CA VAL A 61 14.12 -6.82 -3.38
C VAL A 61 15.65 -6.89 -3.44
N PRO A 62 16.23 -7.50 -4.49
CA PRO A 62 17.68 -7.56 -4.63
C PRO A 62 18.32 -6.17 -4.71
N ALA A 63 19.50 -5.97 -4.10
CA ALA A 63 20.22 -4.71 -4.22
C ALA A 63 20.47 -4.34 -5.70
N ALA A 64 20.89 -5.32 -6.51
CA ALA A 64 21.13 -5.12 -7.94
C ALA A 64 19.90 -4.59 -8.70
N SER A 65 18.67 -4.95 -8.30
CA SER A 65 17.48 -4.41 -8.97
C SER A 65 17.22 -2.95 -8.61
N ILE A 66 17.56 -2.55 -7.37
CA ILE A 66 17.48 -1.15 -6.92
C ILE A 66 18.56 -0.31 -7.62
N GLU A 67 19.78 -0.83 -7.69
CA GLU A 67 20.92 -0.19 -8.37
C GLU A 67 20.61 0.02 -9.85
N ALA A 68 20.13 -1.02 -10.55
CA ALA A 68 19.69 -0.92 -11.94
C ALA A 68 18.49 0.02 -12.11
N ALA A 69 17.58 0.07 -11.14
CA ALA A 69 16.38 0.90 -11.24
C ALA A 69 16.68 2.40 -11.18
N TYR A 70 17.70 2.80 -10.43
CA TYR A 70 18.03 4.21 -10.21
C TYR A 70 19.31 4.66 -10.91
N GLY A 71 20.21 3.75 -11.28
CA GLY A 71 21.39 4.04 -12.11
C GLY A 71 22.43 4.96 -11.45
N ARG A 72 22.54 4.94 -10.11
CA ARG A 72 23.44 5.84 -9.34
C ARG A 72 24.50 5.09 -8.54
N GLY A 73 25.00 3.97 -9.06
CA GLY A 73 26.02 3.16 -8.40
C GLY A 73 25.46 2.20 -7.36
N GLN A 74 26.30 1.80 -6.40
CA GLN A 74 25.99 0.75 -5.43
C GLN A 74 25.01 1.21 -4.36
N LEU A 75 24.14 0.31 -3.90
CA LEU A 75 23.17 0.58 -2.85
C LEU A 75 23.84 0.67 -1.48
N LEU A 76 23.68 1.81 -0.81
CA LEU A 76 24.13 2.04 0.57
C LEU A 76 23.02 1.78 1.59
N GLY A 77 21.77 2.03 1.21
CA GLY A 77 20.62 1.69 2.04
C GLY A 77 19.29 2.28 1.56
N VAL A 78 18.21 1.72 2.07
CA VAL A 78 16.84 2.20 1.86
C VAL A 78 16.19 2.48 3.21
N LYS A 79 15.53 3.63 3.34
CA LYS A 79 14.83 4.01 4.57
C LYS A 79 13.48 4.67 4.23
N VAL A 80 12.42 4.27 4.92
CA VAL A 80 11.17 5.05 4.95
C VAL A 80 11.39 6.22 5.90
N VAL A 81 11.23 7.44 5.39
CA VAL A 81 11.57 8.68 6.11
C VAL A 81 10.36 9.52 6.51
N SER A 82 9.20 9.26 5.91
CA SER A 82 7.92 9.86 6.31
C SER A 82 6.78 8.87 6.10
N ARG A 83 5.76 8.95 6.95
CA ARG A 83 4.57 8.09 6.93
C ARG A 83 3.31 8.88 7.28
N ASN A 84 2.14 8.31 6.98
CA ASN A 84 0.85 8.96 7.20
C ASN A 84 0.34 8.93 8.66
N GLY A 85 1.06 8.29 9.59
CA GLY A 85 0.78 8.34 11.02
C GLY A 85 -0.29 7.35 11.53
N LEU A 86 -0.69 6.37 10.72
CA LEU A 86 -1.78 5.46 11.05
C LEU A 86 -1.27 4.05 11.38
N GLY A 87 -1.72 3.47 12.49
CA GLY A 87 -1.45 2.07 12.84
C GLY A 87 0.05 1.71 12.90
N ASP A 88 0.34 0.45 12.59
CA ASP A 88 1.66 -0.14 12.75
C ASP A 88 2.77 0.57 11.96
N TRP A 89 3.92 0.70 12.61
CA TRP A 89 5.12 1.41 12.12
C TRP A 89 4.89 2.88 11.80
N GLY A 90 3.73 3.45 12.15
CA GLY A 90 3.30 4.79 11.76
C GLY A 90 2.67 4.85 10.36
N GLY A 91 2.33 3.70 9.76
CA GLY A 91 1.46 3.65 8.59
C GLY A 91 2.12 3.55 7.23
N ARG A 92 1.36 3.92 6.19
CA ARG A 92 1.82 3.89 4.79
C ARG A 92 3.04 4.79 4.61
N ALA A 93 4.03 4.30 3.88
CA ALA A 93 5.20 5.09 3.52
C ALA A 93 4.79 6.23 2.60
N LEU A 94 5.03 7.47 3.02
CA LEU A 94 4.83 8.65 2.18
C LEU A 94 6.09 8.99 1.40
N GLN A 95 7.26 8.83 2.03
CA GLN A 95 8.55 9.08 1.40
C GLN A 95 9.57 8.00 1.77
N VAL A 96 10.29 7.53 0.75
CA VAL A 96 11.35 6.55 0.82
C VAL A 96 12.63 7.20 0.29
N ARG A 97 13.68 7.11 1.10
CA ARG A 97 15.03 7.53 0.73
C ARG A 97 15.84 6.31 0.32
N VAL A 98 16.37 6.36 -0.90
CA VAL A 98 17.33 5.38 -1.44
C VAL A 98 18.68 6.07 -1.53
N ASN A 99 19.65 5.60 -0.75
CA ASN A 99 21.02 6.10 -0.76
C ASN A 99 21.88 5.19 -1.62
N LEU A 100 22.52 5.75 -2.64
CA LEU A 100 23.48 5.07 -3.49
C LEU A 100 24.82 5.82 -3.47
N THR A 101 25.90 5.20 -3.93
CA THR A 101 27.24 5.83 -3.96
C THR A 101 27.29 7.10 -4.82
N GLY A 102 26.50 7.16 -5.90
CA GLY A 102 26.33 8.33 -6.76
C GLY A 102 25.26 9.32 -6.27
N GLY A 103 24.73 9.17 -5.05
CA GLY A 103 23.82 10.12 -4.41
C GLY A 103 22.50 9.51 -3.95
N THR A 104 21.61 10.39 -3.49
CA THR A 104 20.31 10.01 -2.91
C THR A 104 19.16 10.22 -3.88
N VAL A 105 18.22 9.27 -3.90
CA VAL A 105 16.92 9.38 -4.56
C VAL A 105 15.83 9.41 -3.49
N LEU A 106 14.90 10.36 -3.61
CA LEU A 106 13.67 10.39 -2.83
C LEU A 106 12.52 10.02 -3.75
N VAL A 107 11.76 8.99 -3.36
CA VAL A 107 10.54 8.56 -4.05
C VAL A 107 9.41 8.44 -3.04
N THR A 108 8.17 8.45 -3.50
CA THR A 108 7.02 8.10 -2.68
C THR A 108 7.00 6.60 -2.36
N GLY A 109 6.25 6.22 -1.33
CA GLY A 109 6.04 4.79 -1.03
C GLY A 109 5.32 4.04 -2.17
N ASP A 110 4.42 4.70 -2.89
CA ASP A 110 3.70 4.10 -4.03
C ASP A 110 4.56 3.94 -5.29
N GLU A 111 5.44 4.89 -5.58
CA GLU A 111 6.43 4.73 -6.64
C GLU A 111 7.36 3.57 -6.32
N PHE A 112 7.87 3.48 -5.09
CA PHE A 112 8.72 2.37 -4.66
C PHE A 112 7.97 1.03 -4.74
N ARG A 113 6.73 0.99 -4.23
CA ARG A 113 5.85 -0.18 -4.33
C ARG A 113 5.70 -0.64 -5.78
N SER A 114 5.35 0.28 -6.66
CA SER A 114 5.08 -0.03 -8.07
C SER A 114 6.36 -0.47 -8.79
N ARG A 115 7.48 0.20 -8.53
CA ARG A 115 8.78 -0.10 -9.15
C ARG A 115 9.29 -1.50 -8.83
N PHE A 116 9.02 -1.99 -7.62
CA PHE A 116 9.51 -3.28 -7.12
C PHE A 116 8.39 -4.31 -6.87
N ALA A 117 7.21 -4.10 -7.46
CA ALA A 117 6.06 -5.00 -7.40
C ALA A 117 5.68 -5.44 -5.96
N LEU A 118 5.73 -4.51 -5.00
CA LEU A 118 5.31 -4.78 -3.64
C LEU A 118 3.78 -4.82 -3.53
N LYS A 119 3.24 -5.57 -2.56
CA LYS A 119 1.79 -5.64 -2.34
C LYS A 119 1.18 -4.29 -1.94
N SER A 120 1.92 -3.49 -1.19
CA SER A 120 1.43 -2.23 -0.61
C SER A 120 2.56 -1.24 -0.36
N ASN A 121 2.23 0.05 -0.26
CA ASN A 121 3.11 1.09 0.28
C ASN A 121 3.17 1.04 1.83
N TRP A 122 2.43 0.14 2.48
CA TRP A 122 2.56 -0.14 3.92
C TRP A 122 3.63 -1.20 4.17
N PHE A 123 4.87 -0.75 4.37
CA PHE A 123 6.00 -1.64 4.65
C PHE A 123 7.04 -1.00 5.57
N ARG A 124 7.92 -1.83 6.12
CA ARG A 124 9.20 -1.41 6.71
C ARG A 124 10.35 -2.15 6.04
N VAL A 125 11.48 -1.48 5.89
CA VAL A 125 12.70 -2.08 5.33
C VAL A 125 13.43 -2.82 6.45
N ARG A 126 13.87 -4.04 6.17
CA ARG A 126 14.73 -4.84 7.04
C ARG A 126 15.92 -5.34 6.22
N ARG A 127 17.08 -5.49 6.86
CA ARG A 127 18.28 -6.09 6.28
C ARG A 127 18.28 -7.60 6.50
#